data_AF-A0A6B3G8B7-F1
#
_entry.id   AF-A0A6B3G8B7-F1
#
_cell.length_a   1.000
_cell.length_b   1.000
_cell.length_c   1.000
_cell.angle_alpha   90.00
_cell.angle_beta   90.00
_cell.angle_gamma   90.00
#
_symmetry.space_group_name_H-M   'P 1'
#
loop_
_entity.id
_entity.type
_entity.pdbx_description
1 polymer ?
#
loop_
_entity_poly.entity_id
_entity_poly.type
_entity_poly.pdbx_seq_one_letter_code
_entity_poly.pdbx_strand_id
1 'polypeptide(L)'
;KLESPLRQEHGITLFEYLVLSHLSEAPGRKLRMGELAFLASGSLSRLSNVIKRCEQRGWVVRTPDPADGRYTLAELTDAGFGIVDRAAPTHLRTVRGLVLDSLNTA
;
A
#
# COMPACT_ATOMS: atom_id res chain seq x y z
N LYS A 1 20.63 -0.12 12.27
CA LYS A 1 19.44 0.50 11.64
C LYS A 1 18.23 -0.26 12.14
N LEU A 2 17.37 0.36 12.95
CA LEU A 2 16.15 -0.28 13.44
C LEU A 2 15.21 -0.47 12.24
N GLU A 3 14.75 -1.70 11.99
CA GLU A 3 13.75 -1.94 10.96
C GLU A 3 12.41 -1.30 11.37
N SER A 4 11.63 -0.82 10.39
CA SER A 4 10.33 -0.20 10.67
C SER A 4 9.38 -1.21 11.36
N PRO A 5 8.53 -0.77 12.31
CA PRO A 5 7.54 -1.65 12.95
C PRO A 5 6.66 -2.43 11.95
N LEU A 6 6.30 -1.83 10.82
CA LEU A 6 5.56 -2.51 9.74
C LEU A 6 6.34 -3.70 9.15
N ARG A 7 7.66 -3.57 9.02
CA ARG A 7 8.53 -4.63 8.50
C ARG A 7 8.65 -5.77 9.50
N GLN A 8 8.80 -5.43 10.78
CA GLN A 8 8.99 -6.40 11.86
C GLN A 8 7.71 -7.18 12.18
N GLU A 9 6.58 -6.48 12.29
CA GLU A 9 5.30 -7.08 12.73
C GLU A 9 4.52 -7.72 11.58
N HIS A 10 4.59 -7.13 10.38
CA HIS A 10 3.72 -7.51 9.26
C HIS A 10 4.47 -7.95 7.99
N GLY A 11 5.81 -7.87 8.00
CA GLY A 11 6.63 -8.24 6.84
C GLY A 11 6.36 -7.36 5.61
N ILE A 12 5.92 -6.11 5.81
CA ILE A 12 5.66 -5.15 4.74
C ILE A 12 6.43 -3.86 4.97
N THR A 13 6.82 -3.22 3.87
CA THR A 13 7.37 -1.86 3.90
C THR A 13 6.26 -0.84 4.06
N LEU A 14 6.61 0.38 4.50
CA LEU A 14 5.67 1.50 4.53
C LEU A 14 5.03 1.74 3.14
N PHE A 15 5.83 1.64 2.08
CA PHE A 15 5.31 1.85 0.73
C PHE A 15 4.32 0.75 0.29
N GLU A 16 4.59 -0.52 0.63
CA GLU A 16 3.61 -1.59 0.42
C GLU A 16 2.33 -1.33 1.20
N TYR A 17 2.43 -0.90 2.47
CA TYR A 17 1.26 -0.52 3.26
C TYR A 17 0.45 0.59 2.60
N LEU A 18 1.07 1.70 2.17
CA LEU A 18 0.38 2.82 1.53
C LEU A 18 -0.33 2.39 0.24
N VAL A 19 0.32 1.57 -0.59
CA VAL A 19 -0.27 1.02 -1.81
C VAL A 19 -1.53 0.20 -1.50
N LEU A 20 -1.46 -0.70 -0.52
CA LEU A 20 -2.60 -1.53 -0.14
C LEU A 20 -3.71 -0.71 0.54
N SER A 21 -3.36 0.31 1.35
CA SER A 21 -4.32 1.22 2.01
C SER A 21 -5.12 2.01 0.97
N HIS A 22 -4.45 2.63 -0.01
CA HIS A 22 -5.13 3.36 -1.08
C HIS A 22 -6.06 2.49 -1.90
N LEU A 23 -5.65 1.25 -2.20
CA LEU A 23 -6.56 0.30 -2.84
C LEU A 23 -7.75 -0.04 -1.94
N SER A 24 -7.55 -0.21 -0.63
CA SER A 24 -8.63 -0.57 0.30
C SER A 24 -9.72 0.50 0.43
N GLU A 25 -9.34 1.77 0.24
CA GLU A 25 -10.21 2.94 0.33
C GLU A 25 -10.88 3.26 -1.03
N ALA A 26 -10.36 2.73 -2.13
CA ALA A 26 -10.88 2.98 -3.46
C ALA A 26 -12.21 2.24 -3.72
N PRO A 27 -13.12 2.80 -4.54
CA PRO A 27 -14.34 2.12 -4.97
C PRO A 27 -14.03 0.76 -5.63
N GLY A 28 -14.67 -0.30 -5.15
CA GLY A 28 -14.41 -1.66 -5.64
C GLY A 28 -12.99 -2.17 -5.38
N ARG A 29 -12.27 -1.53 -4.46
CA ARG A 29 -10.90 -1.86 -4.06
C ARG A 29 -9.88 -1.89 -5.20
N LYS A 30 -10.10 -1.08 -6.24
CA LYS A 30 -9.31 -1.11 -7.46
C LYS A 30 -8.96 0.29 -7.95
N LEU A 31 -7.75 0.42 -8.49
CA LEU A 31 -7.24 1.66 -9.07
C LEU A 31 -6.37 1.36 -10.30
N ARG A 32 -6.30 2.31 -11.23
CA ARG A 32 -5.31 2.24 -12.32
C ARG A 32 -3.91 2.37 -11.75
N MET A 33 -2.94 1.65 -12.31
CA MET A 33 -1.55 1.67 -11.85
C MET A 33 -0.94 3.09 -11.80
N GLY A 34 -1.24 3.94 -12.78
CA GLY A 34 -0.74 5.32 -12.81
C GLY A 34 -1.29 6.18 -11.66
N GLU A 35 -2.58 6.07 -11.40
CA GLU A 35 -3.26 6.77 -10.30
C GLU A 35 -2.77 6.27 -8.94
N LEU A 36 -2.65 4.95 -8.79
CA LEU A 36 -2.13 4.33 -7.56
C LEU A 36 -0.69 4.76 -7.27
N ALA A 37 0.15 4.93 -8.30
CA ALA A 37 1.52 5.39 -8.12
C ALA A 37 1.56 6.83 -7.61
N PHE A 38 0.70 7.69 -8.18
CA PHE A 38 0.55 9.07 -7.76
C PHE A 38 0.09 9.18 -6.30
N LEU A 39 -0.98 8.47 -5.92
CA LEU A 39 -1.52 8.48 -4.55
C LEU A 39 -0.50 7.99 -3.52
N ALA A 40 0.19 6.89 -3.82
CA ALA A 40 1.22 6.34 -2.94
C ALA A 40 2.54 7.15 -2.92
N SER A 41 2.59 8.32 -3.59
CA SER A 41 3.78 9.17 -3.70
C SER A 41 5.00 8.40 -4.23
N GLY A 42 4.80 7.57 -5.25
CA GLY A 42 5.81 6.70 -5.84
C GLY A 42 5.92 6.82 -7.35
N SER A 43 7.04 6.33 -7.90
CA SER A 43 7.16 6.16 -9.35
C SER A 43 6.39 4.92 -9.81
N LEU A 44 5.93 4.93 -11.06
CA LEU A 44 5.24 3.78 -11.66
C LEU A 44 6.13 2.52 -11.65
N SER A 45 7.44 2.67 -11.90
CA SER A 45 8.40 1.56 -11.85
C SER A 45 8.51 0.96 -10.44
N ARG A 46 8.54 1.79 -9.40
CA ARG A 46 8.55 1.33 -8.01
C ARG A 46 7.25 0.61 -7.66
N LEU A 47 6.11 1.19 -8.06
CA LEU A 47 4.81 0.58 -7.85
C LEU A 47 4.71 -0.78 -8.54
N SER A 48 5.13 -0.89 -9.80
CA SER A 48 5.07 -2.15 -10.57
C SER A 48 5.81 -3.28 -9.85
N ASN A 49 7.01 -3.00 -9.32
CA ASN A 49 7.77 -3.97 -8.53
C ASN A 49 7.06 -4.37 -7.23
N VAL A 50 6.36 -3.44 -6.59
CA VAL A 50 5.60 -3.67 -5.36
C VAL A 50 4.36 -4.50 -5.63
N ILE A 51 3.58 -4.13 -6.64
CA ILE A 51 2.38 -4.88 -7.05
C ILE A 51 2.75 -6.31 -7.45
N LYS A 52 3.85 -6.51 -8.18
CA LYS A 52 4.35 -7.87 -8.50
C LYS A 52 4.58 -8.72 -7.24
N ARG A 53 5.14 -8.15 -6.17
CA ARG A 53 5.33 -8.87 -4.90
C ARG A 53 4.01 -9.10 -4.18
N CYS A 54 3.11 -8.11 -4.19
CA CYS A 54 1.78 -8.26 -3.60
C CYS A 54 0.96 -9.35 -4.32
N GLU A 55 1.05 -9.47 -5.64
CA GLU A 55 0.46 -10.56 -6.42
C GLU A 55 1.04 -11.92 -6.06
N GLN A 56 2.37 -12.03 -5.94
CA GLN A 56 3.04 -13.26 -5.49
C GLN A 56 2.58 -13.70 -4.09
N ARG A 57 2.14 -12.75 -3.26
CA ARG A 57 1.59 -13.00 -1.92
C ARG A 57 0.06 -13.18 -1.91
N GLY A 58 -0.60 -13.09 -3.07
CA GLY A 58 -2.05 -13.22 -3.22
C GLY A 58 -2.85 -12.03 -2.67
N TRP A 59 -2.21 -10.87 -2.48
CA TRP A 59 -2.82 -9.68 -1.89
C TRP A 59 -3.46 -8.75 -2.91
N VAL A 60 -2.99 -8.81 -4.15
CA VAL A 60 -3.46 -7.99 -5.26
C VAL A 60 -3.60 -8.87 -6.50
N VAL A 61 -4.53 -8.51 -7.39
CA VAL A 61 -4.63 -9.04 -8.74
C VAL A 61 -4.54 -7.88 -9.73
N ARG A 62 -3.83 -8.07 -10.85
CA ARG A 62 -3.87 -7.14 -11.98
C ARG A 62 -4.81 -7.61 -13.07
N THR A 63 -5.60 -6.69 -13.59
CA THR A 63 -6.51 -6.92 -14.71
C THR A 63 -6.40 -5.78 -15.72
N PRO A 64 -6.60 -6.03 -17.02
CA PRO A 64 -6.81 -4.95 -17.99
C PRO A 64 -8.04 -4.15 -17.60
N ASP A 65 -7.99 -2.83 -17.77
CA ASP A 65 -9.17 -1.99 -17.52
C ASP A 65 -10.24 -2.27 -18.60
N PRO A 66 -11.46 -2.69 -18.22
CA PRO A 66 -12.52 -2.98 -19.17
C PRO A 66 -13.00 -1.74 -19.93
N ALA A 67 -12.80 -0.53 -19.41
CA ALA A 67 -13.18 0.72 -20.06
C ALA A 67 -12.12 1.21 -21.06
N ASP A 68 -10.84 0.89 -20.84
CA ASP A 68 -9.74 1.22 -21.75
C ASP A 68 -8.58 0.25 -21.52
N GLY A 69 -8.51 -0.80 -22.34
CA GLY A 69 -7.55 -1.91 -22.20
C GLY A 69 -6.07 -1.52 -22.32
N ARG A 70 -5.75 -0.25 -22.59
CA ARG A 70 -4.38 0.27 -22.49
C ARG A 70 -3.92 0.44 -21.05
N TYR A 71 -4.85 0.54 -20.11
CA TYR A 71 -4.55 0.68 -18.69
C TYR A 71 -4.65 -0.67 -17.97
N THR A 72 -3.83 -0.80 -16.93
CA THR A 72 -3.88 -1.92 -15.99
C THR A 72 -4.46 -1.43 -14.67
N LEU A 73 -5.44 -2.16 -14.16
CA LEU A 73 -5.98 -2.03 -12.82
C LEU A 73 -5.19 -2.92 -11.87
N ALA A 74 -4.99 -2.43 -10.65
CA ALA A 74 -4.66 -3.26 -9.50
C ALA A 74 -5.89 -3.34 -8.61
N GLU A 75 -6.24 -4.54 -8.18
CA GLU A 75 -7.39 -4.82 -7.31
C GLU A 75 -6.91 -5.53 -6.04
N LEU A 76 -7.34 -5.03 -4.88
CA LEU A 76 -7.00 -5.62 -3.59
C LEU A 76 -7.89 -6.83 -3.30
N THR A 77 -7.27 -7.96 -2.99
CA THR A 77 -7.98 -9.18 -2.57
C THR A 77 -8.42 -9.08 -1.10
N ASP A 78 -9.28 -9.99 -0.66
CA ASP A 78 -9.63 -10.09 0.77
C ASP A 78 -8.41 -10.41 1.65
N ALA A 79 -7.47 -11.22 1.14
CA ALA A 79 -6.22 -11.49 1.84
C ALA A 79 -5.35 -10.23 1.97
N GLY A 80 -5.32 -9.39 0.92
CA GLY A 80 -4.66 -8.09 0.95
C GLY A 80 -5.34 -7.12 1.92
N PHE A 81 -6.67 -7.09 1.94
CA PHE A 81 -7.44 -6.27 2.89
C PHE A 81 -7.14 -6.67 4.34
N GLY A 82 -7.06 -7.98 4.64
CA GLY A 82 -6.68 -8.46 5.97
C GLY A 82 -5.27 -8.04 6.40
N ILE A 83 -4.36 -7.77 5.47
CA ILE A 83 -3.04 -7.20 5.79
C ILE A 83 -3.15 -5.73 6.15
N VAL A 84 -3.96 -4.96 5.41
CA VAL A 84 -4.19 -3.54 5.72
C VAL A 84 -4.79 -3.39 7.12
N ASP A 85 -5.85 -4.14 7.42
CA ASP A 85 -6.54 -4.10 8.71
C ASP A 85 -5.60 -4.38 9.89
N ARG A 86 -4.77 -5.43 9.79
CA ARG A 86 -3.77 -5.77 10.82
C ARG A 86 -2.65 -4.75 10.93
N ALA A 87 -2.23 -4.14 9.82
CA ALA A 87 -1.10 -3.22 9.77
C ALA A 87 -1.47 -1.77 10.15
N ALA A 88 -2.74 -1.38 10.00
CA ALA A 88 -3.20 -0.01 10.24
C ALA A 88 -2.90 0.48 11.66
N PRO A 89 -3.16 -0.28 12.74
CA PRO A 89 -2.78 0.14 14.10
C PRO A 89 -1.26 0.38 14.24
N THR A 90 -0.43 -0.45 13.61
CA THR A 90 1.04 -0.32 13.64
C THR A 90 1.50 0.93 12.90
N HIS A 91 0.89 1.23 11.75
CA HIS A 91 1.13 2.48 11.03
C HIS A 91 0.74 3.71 11.87
N LEU A 92 -0.46 3.71 12.46
CA LEU A 92 -0.95 4.81 13.31
C LEU A 92 -0.05 5.07 14.52
N ARG A 93 0.41 4.02 15.22
CA ARG A 93 1.38 4.17 16.32
C ARG A 93 2.67 4.83 15.85
N THR A 94 3.18 4.40 14.69
CA THR A 94 4.42 4.94 14.11
C THR A 94 4.27 6.41 13.75
N VAL A 95 3.16 6.80 13.11
CA VAL A 95 2.89 8.20 12.76
C VAL A 95 2.72 9.05 14.01
N ARG A 96 1.97 8.59 15.01
CA ARG A 96 1.76 9.33 16.26
C ARG A 96 3.08 9.57 17.00
N GLY A 97 3.95 8.56 17.09
CA GLY A 97 5.28 8.72 17.69
C GLY A 97 6.09 9.80 16.98
N LEU A 98 6.22 9.70 15.66
CA LEU A 98 6.98 10.67 14.86
C LEU A 98 6.45 12.11 14.97
N VAL A 99 5.12 12.29 14.95
CA VAL A 99 4.51 13.61 15.07
C VAL A 99 4.72 14.17 16.49
N LEU A 100 4.46 13.39 17.54
CA LEU A 100 4.63 13.87 18.91
C LEU A 100 6.10 14.16 19.24
N ASP A 101 7.03 13.32 18.77
CA ASP A 101 8.47 13.56 18.94
C ASP A 101 8.92 14.84 18.21
N SER A 102 8.35 15.12 17.03
CA SER A 102 8.65 16.35 16.28
C SER A 102 8.11 17.62 16.96
N LEU A 103 7.03 17.50 17.74
CA LEU A 103 6.43 18.62 18.48
C LEU A 103 7.13 18.88 19.82
N ASN A 104 7.80 17.89 20.40
CA ASN A 104 8.51 18.02 21.66
C ASN A 104 9.96 18.56 21.49
N THR A 105 10.36 18.86 20.25
CA THR A 105 11.68 19.42 19.91
C THR A 105 11.60 20.92 19.55
N ALA A 106 10.47 21.58 19.83
CA ALA A 106 10.27 23.02 19.67
C ALA A 106 10.33 23.74 21.03
#